data_AF-A0A1H1C3C4-F1
#
_entry.id   AF-A0A1H1C3C4-F1
#
_cell.length_a   1.000
_cell.length_b   1.000
_cell.length_c   1.000
_cell.angle_alpha   90.00
_cell.angle_beta   90.00
_cell.angle_gamma   90.00
#
_symmetry.space_group_name_H-M   'P 1'
#
loop_
_entity.id
_entity.type
_entity.pdbx_description
1 polymer ?
#
loop_
_entity_poly.entity_id
_entity_poly.type
_entity_poly.pdbx_seq_one_letter_code
_entity_poly.pdbx_strand_id
1 'polypeptide(L)'
;MGNRSETDTDDQSDARGYGEGWEDLRQQTLRRDGYACTRCGADDRTLQAHHVVPRSQGGPDELENLLTLCRPCHGVIHQSNSSFDDVRDDAPLFPEPDAPDPVARMREPGDGDCSRCGHEFDPEELVAWTDVPPADGSVPDHLTLCKPCAGFALENVPACDQESLTGNHRFGIHELSAWRLDAPVRSSIFASPQVAVRREPRTVRERIVDDTPLRFVWNHTGIRWLTLIAIGYVLLMLVVASI
;
A
#
# COMPACT_ATOMS: atom_id res chain seq x y z
N MET A 1 -30.59 -43.43 42.78
CA MET A 1 -31.47 -42.46 42.10
C MET A 1 -30.68 -41.20 41.90
N GLY A 2 -30.52 -40.78 40.64
CA GLY A 2 -29.65 -39.68 40.22
C GLY A 2 -29.11 -40.00 38.84
N ASN A 3 -30.01 -40.15 37.86
CA ASN A 3 -29.67 -40.37 36.46
C ASN A 3 -29.55 -39.00 35.77
N ARG A 4 -28.61 -38.93 34.83
CA ARG A 4 -28.11 -37.78 34.07
C ARG A 4 -29.19 -36.84 33.49
N SER A 5 -28.84 -35.55 33.39
CA SER A 5 -29.26 -34.70 32.28
C SER A 5 -28.03 -33.97 31.74
N GLU A 6 -27.35 -34.64 30.83
CA GLU A 6 -26.47 -34.03 29.83
C GLU A 6 -27.26 -32.94 29.08
N THR A 7 -26.69 -31.75 29.00
CA THR A 7 -26.84 -30.86 27.84
C THR A 7 -25.47 -30.26 27.58
N ASP A 8 -24.52 -31.15 27.28
CA ASP A 8 -23.49 -30.85 26.30
C ASP A 8 -24.24 -30.49 25.01
N THR A 9 -24.43 -29.20 24.77
CA THR A 9 -24.53 -28.73 23.39
C THR A 9 -23.09 -28.63 22.95
N ASP A 10 -22.57 -29.76 22.47
CA ASP A 10 -21.44 -29.76 21.55
C ASP A 10 -21.83 -28.78 20.44
N ASP A 11 -21.41 -27.53 20.58
CA ASP A 11 -21.35 -26.58 19.48
C ASP A 11 -20.32 -27.16 18.51
N GLN A 12 -20.80 -28.05 17.64
CA GLN A 12 -19.97 -28.76 16.67
C GLN A 12 -19.48 -27.74 15.67
N SER A 13 -18.40 -27.06 16.07
CA SER A 13 -17.68 -26.14 15.22
C SER A 13 -17.22 -26.93 13.99
N ASP A 14 -17.52 -26.43 12.79
CA ASP A 14 -17.05 -27.05 11.55
C ASP A 14 -15.51 -27.12 11.51
N ALA A 15 -14.93 -27.75 10.49
CA ALA A 15 -13.47 -27.84 10.34
C ALA A 15 -12.75 -26.46 10.29
N ARG A 16 -13.49 -25.36 10.18
CA ARG A 16 -13.01 -23.97 10.17
C ARG A 16 -13.32 -23.24 11.49
N GLY A 17 -13.90 -23.93 12.47
CA GLY A 17 -14.19 -23.39 13.80
C GLY A 17 -15.49 -22.59 13.90
N TYR A 18 -16.42 -22.73 12.95
CA TYR A 18 -17.71 -22.03 12.95
C TYR A 18 -18.82 -22.89 13.54
N GLY A 19 -19.58 -22.34 14.49
CA GLY A 19 -20.72 -23.03 15.12
C GLY A 19 -21.93 -23.19 14.19
N GLU A 20 -22.99 -23.84 14.69
CA GLU A 20 -24.25 -23.98 13.96
C GLU A 20 -24.82 -22.61 13.54
N GLY A 21 -25.25 -22.49 12.28
CA GLY A 21 -25.88 -21.26 11.74
C GLY A 21 -24.95 -20.29 11.01
N TRP A 22 -23.64 -20.52 10.98
CA TRP A 22 -22.69 -19.66 10.27
C TRP A 22 -23.00 -19.49 8.78
N GLU A 23 -23.37 -20.58 8.08
CA GLU A 23 -23.67 -20.47 6.65
C GLU A 23 -24.90 -19.58 6.40
N ASP A 24 -25.92 -19.65 7.25
CA ASP A 24 -27.10 -18.77 7.15
C ASP A 24 -26.72 -17.31 7.41
N LEU A 25 -25.86 -17.06 8.39
CA LEU A 25 -25.37 -15.72 8.71
C LEU A 25 -24.50 -15.15 7.59
N ARG A 26 -23.63 -15.98 7.00
CA ARG A 26 -22.85 -15.64 5.81
C ARG A 26 -23.78 -15.25 4.67
N GLN A 27 -24.78 -16.07 4.34
CA GLN A 27 -25.72 -15.77 3.25
C GLN A 27 -26.57 -14.52 3.52
N GLN A 28 -26.90 -14.22 4.77
CA GLN A 28 -27.54 -12.96 5.15
C GLN A 28 -26.61 -11.75 4.91
N THR A 29 -25.33 -11.87 5.27
CA THR A 29 -24.31 -10.84 5.04
C THR A 29 -24.16 -10.52 3.55
N LEU A 30 -23.95 -11.55 2.71
CA LEU A 30 -23.83 -11.35 1.27
C LEU A 30 -25.07 -10.71 0.65
N ARG A 31 -26.28 -11.12 1.09
CA ARG A 31 -27.53 -10.53 0.61
C ARG A 31 -27.69 -9.07 1.00
N ARG A 32 -27.37 -8.71 2.24
CA ARG A 32 -27.42 -7.33 2.75
C ARG A 32 -26.52 -6.42 1.92
N ASP A 33 -25.33 -6.92 1.57
CA ASP A 33 -24.32 -6.17 0.83
C ASP A 33 -24.48 -6.27 -0.70
N GLY A 34 -25.64 -6.76 -1.17
CA GLY A 34 -25.96 -6.81 -2.60
C GLY A 34 -25.11 -7.79 -3.42
N TYR A 35 -24.50 -8.78 -2.78
CA TYR A 35 -23.53 -9.69 -3.41
C TYR A 35 -22.36 -8.97 -4.07
N ALA A 36 -21.88 -7.89 -3.46
CA ALA A 36 -20.71 -7.15 -3.91
C ALA A 36 -19.70 -6.99 -2.76
N CYS A 37 -18.42 -6.85 -3.11
CA CYS A 37 -17.37 -6.50 -2.16
C CYS A 37 -17.60 -5.08 -1.62
N THR A 38 -17.79 -4.93 -0.32
CA THR A 38 -17.99 -3.61 0.32
C THR A 38 -16.74 -2.73 0.33
N ARG A 39 -15.56 -3.29 -0.02
CA ARG A 39 -14.32 -2.51 -0.18
C ARG A 39 -14.11 -2.00 -1.60
N CYS A 40 -14.40 -2.79 -2.63
CA CYS A 40 -14.00 -2.49 -4.01
C CYS A 40 -15.10 -2.65 -5.07
N GLY A 41 -16.34 -2.86 -4.65
CA GLY A 41 -17.51 -2.97 -5.54
C GLY A 41 -17.64 -4.26 -6.34
N ALA A 42 -16.58 -5.07 -6.44
CA ALA A 42 -16.57 -6.27 -7.30
C ALA A 42 -17.64 -7.31 -6.89
N ASP A 43 -18.45 -7.72 -7.85
CA ASP A 43 -19.54 -8.72 -7.75
C ASP A 43 -19.23 -10.02 -8.52
N ASP A 44 -18.17 -10.04 -9.31
CA ASP A 44 -17.73 -11.15 -10.16
C ASP A 44 -16.63 -12.03 -9.52
N ARG A 45 -16.37 -11.84 -8.23
CA ARG A 45 -15.29 -12.51 -7.48
C ARG A 45 -15.82 -13.45 -6.40
N THR A 46 -14.96 -14.33 -5.89
CA THR A 46 -15.29 -15.15 -4.71
C THR A 46 -15.48 -14.24 -3.49
N LEU A 47 -16.70 -14.23 -2.95
CA LEU A 47 -17.10 -13.40 -1.81
C LEU A 47 -17.09 -14.17 -0.49
N GLN A 48 -16.64 -13.50 0.55
CA GLN A 48 -16.50 -14.01 1.92
C GLN A 48 -17.10 -13.02 2.92
N ALA A 49 -17.66 -13.55 4.01
CA ALA A 49 -18.04 -12.73 5.16
C ALA A 49 -16.81 -12.49 6.03
N HIS A 50 -16.44 -11.22 6.18
CA HIS A 50 -15.31 -10.74 6.96
C HIS A 50 -15.80 -10.17 8.29
N HIS A 51 -15.22 -10.63 9.39
CA HIS A 51 -15.45 -10.03 10.71
C HIS A 51 -14.71 -8.71 10.87
N VAL A 52 -15.44 -7.64 11.16
CA VAL A 52 -14.90 -6.31 11.48
C VAL A 52 -14.04 -6.38 12.73
N VAL A 53 -14.56 -6.95 13.81
CA VAL A 53 -13.78 -7.36 14.98
C VAL A 53 -13.46 -8.84 14.83
N PRO A 54 -12.18 -9.24 14.68
CA PRO A 54 -11.82 -10.64 14.49
C PRO A 54 -12.29 -11.52 15.65
N ARG A 55 -12.70 -12.76 15.34
CA ARG A 55 -13.07 -13.76 16.37
C ARG A 55 -11.94 -14.03 17.36
N SER A 56 -10.68 -14.01 16.89
CA SER A 56 -9.49 -14.14 17.75
C SER A 56 -9.35 -13.03 18.79
N GLN A 57 -10.03 -11.90 18.59
CA GLN A 57 -10.10 -10.78 19.53
C GLN A 57 -11.45 -10.74 20.26
N GLY A 58 -12.25 -11.81 20.19
CA GLY A 58 -13.56 -11.90 20.85
C GLY A 58 -14.70 -11.26 20.07
N GLY A 59 -14.53 -11.00 18.77
CA GLY A 59 -15.61 -10.48 17.92
C GLY A 59 -16.77 -11.48 17.78
N PRO A 60 -18.03 -11.02 17.88
CA PRO A 60 -19.19 -11.89 17.82
C PRO A 60 -19.51 -12.36 16.39
N ASP A 61 -20.14 -13.53 16.27
CA ASP A 61 -20.74 -14.04 15.04
C ASP A 61 -22.15 -13.42 14.86
N GLU A 62 -22.19 -12.11 14.61
CA GLU A 62 -23.39 -11.29 14.45
C GLU A 62 -23.36 -10.55 13.11
N LEU A 63 -24.54 -10.29 12.50
CA LEU A 63 -24.63 -9.70 11.17
C LEU A 63 -23.97 -8.31 11.12
N GLU A 64 -24.09 -7.55 12.20
CA GLU A 64 -23.53 -6.21 12.38
C GLU A 64 -22.00 -6.21 12.44
N ASN A 65 -21.39 -7.33 12.84
CA ASN A 65 -19.93 -7.50 12.88
C ASN A 65 -19.37 -8.08 11.57
N LEU A 66 -20.21 -8.30 10.55
CA LEU A 66 -19.80 -8.91 9.29
C LEU A 66 -19.93 -7.95 8.11
N LEU A 67 -18.99 -8.04 7.18
CA LEU A 67 -18.98 -7.35 5.89
C LEU A 67 -18.64 -8.31 4.75
N THR A 68 -19.19 -8.09 3.57
CA THR A 68 -18.86 -8.90 2.39
C THR A 68 -17.60 -8.37 1.73
N LEU A 69 -16.54 -9.19 1.65
CA LEU A 69 -15.31 -8.86 0.93
C LEU A 69 -15.03 -9.88 -0.18
N CYS A 70 -14.50 -9.42 -1.31
CA CYS A 70 -13.85 -10.32 -2.25
C CYS A 70 -12.55 -10.85 -1.63
N ARG A 71 -12.17 -12.06 -2.02
CA ARG A 71 -10.96 -12.74 -1.51
C ARG A 71 -9.68 -11.85 -1.58
N PRO A 72 -9.41 -11.09 -2.66
CA PRO A 72 -8.30 -10.13 -2.71
C PRO A 72 -8.36 -9.05 -1.60
N CYS A 73 -9.50 -8.35 -1.49
CA CYS A 73 -9.69 -7.30 -0.50
C CYS A 73 -9.61 -7.85 0.93
N HIS A 74 -10.08 -9.08 1.14
CA HIS A 74 -9.97 -9.75 2.43
C HIS A 74 -8.49 -10.00 2.80
N GLY A 75 -7.64 -10.30 1.82
CA GLY A 75 -6.19 -10.41 1.99
C GLY A 75 -5.48 -9.09 2.33
N VAL A 76 -5.98 -7.94 1.83
CA VAL A 76 -5.45 -6.61 2.21
C VAL A 76 -5.67 -6.30 3.69
N ILE A 77 -6.76 -6.82 4.25
CA ILE A 77 -7.07 -6.69 5.68
C ILE A 77 -6.25 -7.69 6.51
N HIS A 78 -6.18 -8.96 6.07
CA HIS A 78 -5.41 -10.02 6.73
C HIS A 78 -4.03 -10.22 6.10
N GLN A 79 -3.20 -9.19 6.14
CA GLN A 79 -1.88 -9.19 5.48
C GLN A 79 -0.95 -10.32 5.97
N SER A 80 -1.14 -10.79 7.20
CA SER A 80 -0.35 -11.89 7.77
C SER A 80 -0.90 -13.29 7.46
N ASN A 81 -2.03 -13.41 6.75
CA ASN A 81 -2.64 -14.69 6.42
C ASN A 81 -2.26 -15.14 5.01
N SER A 82 -1.38 -16.13 4.93
CA SER A 82 -0.86 -16.67 3.66
C SER A 82 -1.90 -17.34 2.77
N SER A 83 -3.10 -17.63 3.28
CA SER A 83 -4.21 -18.17 2.48
C SER A 83 -4.74 -17.19 1.43
N PHE A 84 -4.27 -15.95 1.44
CA PHE A 84 -4.63 -14.89 0.51
C PHE A 84 -3.47 -14.41 -0.37
N ASP A 85 -2.26 -14.95 -0.17
CA ASP A 85 -1.08 -14.50 -0.93
C ASP A 85 -1.27 -14.70 -2.44
N ASP A 86 -2.06 -15.69 -2.85
CA ASP A 86 -2.36 -16.01 -4.24
C ASP A 86 -3.29 -15.00 -4.94
N VAL A 87 -3.97 -14.12 -4.19
CA VAL A 87 -5.02 -13.23 -4.73
C VAL A 87 -4.97 -11.81 -4.17
N ARG A 88 -4.18 -11.52 -3.13
CA ARG A 88 -4.17 -10.22 -2.44
C ARG A 88 -3.82 -9.07 -3.38
N ASP A 89 -2.91 -9.29 -4.32
CA ASP A 89 -2.46 -8.25 -5.25
C ASP A 89 -3.51 -7.88 -6.32
N ASP A 90 -4.54 -8.71 -6.50
CA ASP A 90 -5.67 -8.40 -7.37
C ASP A 90 -6.66 -7.39 -6.72
N ALA A 91 -6.42 -7.00 -5.47
CA ALA A 91 -7.22 -6.01 -4.77
C ALA A 91 -6.85 -4.61 -5.27
N PRO A 92 -7.84 -3.76 -5.58
CA PRO A 92 -7.55 -2.37 -5.91
C PRO A 92 -6.80 -1.67 -4.79
N LEU A 93 -5.80 -0.87 -5.18
CA LEU A 93 -4.96 -0.09 -4.27
C LEU A 93 -5.82 0.77 -3.32
N PHE A 94 -6.85 1.40 -3.90
CA PHE A 94 -7.82 2.20 -3.18
C PHE A 94 -9.16 1.47 -3.03
N PRO A 95 -9.80 1.57 -1.85
CA PRO A 95 -11.19 1.17 -1.69
C PRO A 95 -12.13 2.14 -2.45
N GLU A 96 -13.39 1.74 -2.64
CA GLU A 96 -14.43 2.63 -3.17
C GLU A 96 -14.76 3.77 -2.19
N PRO A 97 -15.25 4.92 -2.68
CA PRO A 97 -15.50 6.10 -1.83
C PRO A 97 -16.52 5.89 -0.72
N ASP A 98 -17.44 4.93 -0.90
CA ASP A 98 -18.47 4.54 0.06
C ASP A 98 -18.11 3.27 0.86
N ALA A 99 -16.87 2.78 0.73
CA ALA A 99 -16.40 1.64 1.51
C ALA A 99 -16.46 1.93 3.02
N PRO A 100 -16.96 1.00 3.85
CA PRO A 100 -17.04 1.19 5.30
C PRO A 100 -15.66 1.39 5.94
N ASP A 101 -15.56 2.29 6.93
CA ASP A 101 -14.31 2.61 7.65
C ASP A 101 -13.44 1.39 8.03
N PRO A 102 -13.99 0.26 8.53
CA PRO A 102 -13.18 -0.90 8.91
C PRO A 102 -12.43 -1.57 7.75
N VAL A 103 -12.91 -1.41 6.51
CA VAL A 103 -12.35 -2.03 5.30
C VAL A 103 -11.84 -0.99 4.29
N ALA A 104 -12.07 0.30 4.54
CA ALA A 104 -11.55 1.43 3.78
C ALA A 104 -10.04 1.68 4.02
N ARG A 105 -9.27 0.63 4.32
CA ARG A 105 -7.82 0.70 4.42
C ARG A 105 -7.22 0.81 3.02
N MET A 106 -6.58 1.95 2.76
CA MET A 106 -5.64 2.11 1.64
C MET A 106 -4.43 1.18 1.88
N ARG A 107 -3.77 0.73 0.82
CA ARG A 107 -2.34 0.38 0.98
C ARG A 107 -1.58 1.63 1.47
N GLU A 108 -0.59 1.46 2.33
CA GLU A 108 -0.01 2.51 3.20
C GLU A 108 0.95 3.52 2.49
N PRO A 109 1.21 4.73 3.07
CA PRO A 109 1.19 6.06 2.41
C PRO A 109 2.35 6.57 1.52
N GLY A 110 3.21 5.74 0.93
CA GLY A 110 4.35 6.19 0.11
C GLY A 110 4.04 6.45 -1.38
N ASP A 111 2.77 6.35 -1.78
CA ASP A 111 2.42 5.70 -3.06
C ASP A 111 2.09 6.61 -4.25
N GLY A 112 2.41 7.90 -4.18
CA GLY A 112 2.43 8.81 -5.35
C GLY A 112 3.84 9.28 -5.70
N ASP A 113 4.76 9.20 -4.75
CA ASP A 113 6.14 9.62 -4.92
C ASP A 113 7.03 8.39 -4.99
N CYS A 114 7.87 8.34 -6.02
CA CYS A 114 8.91 7.33 -6.04
C CYS A 114 9.89 7.58 -4.87
N SER A 115 9.95 6.66 -3.90
CA SER A 115 10.85 6.69 -2.74
C SER A 115 12.35 6.74 -3.12
N ARG A 116 12.70 6.41 -4.37
CA ARG A 116 14.05 6.51 -4.91
C ARG A 116 14.37 7.88 -5.52
N CYS A 117 13.59 8.35 -6.49
CA CYS A 117 13.87 9.63 -7.18
C CYS A 117 13.17 10.85 -6.56
N GLY A 118 12.13 10.64 -5.76
CA GLY A 118 11.34 11.69 -5.11
C GLY A 118 10.47 12.50 -6.07
N HIS A 119 10.20 11.96 -7.26
CA HIS A 119 9.26 12.54 -8.21
C HIS A 119 7.89 11.91 -8.01
N GLU A 120 6.88 12.73 -8.25
CA GLU A 120 5.48 12.35 -8.26
C GLU A 120 5.14 11.65 -9.58
N PHE A 121 4.39 10.56 -9.50
CA PHE A 121 3.90 9.79 -10.63
C PHE A 121 2.41 9.47 -10.41
N ASP A 122 1.74 9.12 -11.49
CA ASP A 122 0.43 8.47 -11.36
C ASP A 122 0.61 7.15 -10.58
N PRO A 123 -0.27 6.83 -9.61
CA PRO A 123 -0.25 5.55 -8.90
C PRO A 123 -0.20 4.31 -9.82
N GLU A 124 -0.78 4.37 -11.02
CA GLU A 124 -0.70 3.29 -12.03
C GLU A 124 0.70 3.12 -12.65
N GLU A 125 1.55 4.14 -12.49
CA GLU A 125 2.94 4.16 -12.94
C GLU A 125 3.94 3.74 -11.87
N LEU A 126 3.45 3.41 -10.67
CA LEU A 126 4.26 3.05 -9.53
C LEU A 126 4.28 1.54 -9.29
N VAL A 127 5.39 1.13 -8.69
CA VAL A 127 5.80 -0.25 -8.41
C VAL A 127 6.21 -0.28 -6.95
N ALA A 128 5.52 -1.06 -6.12
CA ALA A 128 5.92 -1.31 -4.75
C ALA A 128 7.04 -2.36 -4.71
N TRP A 129 8.11 -2.07 -3.97
CA TRP A 129 9.13 -3.01 -3.52
C TRP A 129 8.83 -3.39 -2.07
N THR A 130 8.39 -4.62 -1.85
CA THR A 130 7.82 -5.07 -0.57
C THR A 130 8.85 -5.68 0.39
N ASP A 131 9.99 -6.14 -0.10
CA ASP A 131 11.01 -6.85 0.70
C ASP A 131 12.30 -6.04 0.86
N VAL A 132 12.18 -4.83 1.42
CA VAL A 132 13.30 -3.90 1.52
C VAL A 132 14.16 -4.25 2.74
N PRO A 133 15.47 -4.49 2.58
CA PRO A 133 16.34 -4.77 3.72
C PRO A 133 16.37 -3.58 4.70
N PRO A 134 16.20 -3.83 6.02
CA PRO A 134 16.23 -2.77 7.02
C PRO A 134 17.64 -2.19 7.10
N ALA A 135 17.78 -0.87 6.89
CA ALA A 135 19.11 -0.25 6.84
C ALA A 135 19.69 0.04 8.23
N ASP A 136 18.88 0.39 9.24
CA ASP A 136 19.44 0.91 10.50
C ASP A 136 18.42 0.97 11.67
N GLY A 137 17.35 0.16 11.60
CA GLY A 137 16.37 0.02 12.69
C GLY A 137 15.15 0.94 12.64
N SER A 138 15.04 1.79 11.62
CA SER A 138 13.78 2.45 11.26
C SER A 138 13.70 2.65 9.74
N VAL A 139 12.99 1.78 9.03
CA VAL A 139 12.71 1.87 7.57
C VAL A 139 11.30 1.28 7.32
N PRO A 140 10.49 1.85 6.40
CA PRO A 140 9.10 1.44 6.15
C PRO A 140 8.95 0.00 5.63
N ASP A 141 7.76 -0.58 5.84
CA ASP A 141 7.38 -1.95 5.46
C ASP A 141 7.39 -2.20 3.93
N HIS A 142 7.45 -1.14 3.11
CA HIS A 142 7.63 -1.19 1.65
C HIS A 142 8.21 0.13 1.12
N LEU A 143 8.77 0.11 -0.10
CA LEU A 143 9.16 1.29 -0.86
C LEU A 143 8.35 1.39 -2.15
N THR A 144 8.00 2.59 -2.57
CA THR A 144 7.24 2.80 -3.81
C THR A 144 8.16 3.40 -4.87
N LEU A 145 8.23 2.80 -6.05
CA LEU A 145 9.20 3.10 -7.10
C LEU A 145 8.49 3.39 -8.41
N CYS A 146 8.92 4.41 -9.16
CA CYS A 146 8.49 4.48 -10.56
C CYS A 146 9.13 3.36 -11.36
N LYS A 147 8.49 2.97 -12.48
CA LYS A 147 8.96 1.85 -13.30
C LYS A 147 10.44 1.95 -13.73
N PRO A 148 10.98 3.12 -14.11
CA PRO A 148 12.42 3.28 -14.33
C PRO A 148 13.29 2.98 -13.09
N CYS A 149 12.87 3.46 -11.92
CA CYS A 149 13.56 3.23 -10.65
C CYS A 149 13.49 1.78 -10.19
N ALA A 150 12.37 1.10 -10.44
CA ALA A 150 12.20 -0.33 -10.20
C ALA A 150 13.11 -1.17 -11.12
N GLY A 151 13.11 -0.87 -12.43
CA GLY A 151 13.99 -1.54 -13.39
C GLY A 151 15.48 -1.36 -13.09
N PHE A 152 15.85 -0.20 -12.56
CA PHE A 152 17.18 0.05 -12.07
C PHE A 152 17.52 -0.80 -10.83
N ALA A 153 16.62 -0.82 -9.84
CA ALA A 153 16.82 -1.55 -8.59
C ALA A 153 17.01 -3.04 -8.86
N LEU A 154 16.17 -3.60 -9.73
CA LEU A 154 16.21 -4.98 -10.19
C LEU A 154 17.57 -5.41 -10.77
N GLU A 155 18.26 -4.52 -11.49
CA GLU A 155 19.54 -4.86 -12.13
C GLU A 155 20.75 -4.65 -11.20
N ASN A 156 20.66 -3.70 -10.26
CA ASN A 156 21.85 -3.22 -9.55
C ASN A 156 21.80 -3.35 -8.03
N VAL A 157 20.65 -3.70 -7.45
CA VAL A 157 20.49 -3.93 -6.01
C VAL A 157 20.34 -5.44 -5.81
N PRO A 158 21.36 -6.14 -5.25
CA PRO A 158 21.30 -7.59 -5.10
C PRO A 158 20.14 -8.13 -4.26
N ALA A 159 19.53 -7.27 -3.43
CA ALA A 159 18.38 -7.59 -2.60
C ALA A 159 17.02 -7.29 -3.28
N CYS A 160 17.02 -6.72 -4.47
CA CYS A 160 15.81 -6.45 -5.24
C CYS A 160 15.73 -7.47 -6.38
N ASP A 161 14.87 -8.46 -6.23
CA ASP A 161 14.53 -9.39 -7.30
C ASP A 161 13.15 -9.06 -7.89
N GLN A 162 12.78 -9.74 -8.97
CA GLN A 162 11.51 -9.47 -9.64
C GLN A 162 10.31 -9.81 -8.74
N GLU A 163 10.44 -10.85 -7.91
CA GLU A 163 9.35 -11.36 -7.07
C GLU A 163 9.02 -10.36 -5.95
N SER A 164 10.02 -9.56 -5.53
CA SER A 164 9.87 -8.48 -4.57
C SER A 164 9.20 -7.20 -5.12
N LEU A 165 8.85 -7.13 -6.43
CA LEU A 165 8.26 -5.96 -7.09
C LEU A 165 6.80 -6.21 -7.54
N THR A 166 5.88 -5.32 -7.14
CA THR A 166 4.44 -5.41 -7.45
C THR A 166 3.90 -4.09 -8.03
N GLY A 167 2.99 -4.11 -9.01
CA GLY A 167 2.30 -2.90 -9.51
C GLY A 167 0.96 -3.19 -10.20
N ASN A 168 0.25 -2.15 -10.65
CA ASN A 168 -1.14 -2.25 -11.14
C ASN A 168 -1.32 -3.08 -12.43
N HIS A 169 -0.24 -3.38 -13.16
CA HIS A 169 -0.26 -4.21 -14.36
C HIS A 169 0.92 -5.20 -14.36
N ARG A 170 0.73 -6.40 -14.93
CA ARG A 170 1.85 -7.31 -15.17
C ARG A 170 2.82 -6.68 -16.17
N PHE A 171 4.05 -6.47 -15.73
CA PHE A 171 5.16 -5.99 -16.55
C PHE A 171 6.20 -7.10 -16.70
N GLY A 172 6.85 -7.19 -17.87
CA GLY A 172 7.94 -8.14 -18.08
C GLY A 172 9.25 -7.67 -17.45
N ILE A 173 10.13 -8.59 -17.03
CA ILE A 173 11.50 -8.25 -16.59
C ILE A 173 12.19 -7.37 -17.63
N HIS A 174 12.14 -7.80 -18.89
CA HIS A 174 12.77 -7.08 -20.00
C HIS A 174 12.16 -5.70 -20.24
N GLU A 175 10.88 -5.52 -19.92
CA GLU A 175 10.16 -4.24 -20.03
C GLU A 175 10.60 -3.27 -18.92
N LEU A 176 10.62 -3.74 -17.67
CA LEU A 176 11.17 -2.97 -16.54
C LEU A 176 12.64 -2.63 -16.74
N SER A 177 13.47 -3.63 -17.10
CA SER A 177 14.90 -3.42 -17.35
C SER A 177 15.15 -2.51 -18.56
N ALA A 178 14.23 -2.41 -19.52
CA ALA A 178 14.38 -1.45 -20.62
C ALA A 178 14.25 0.00 -20.12
N TRP A 179 13.36 0.24 -19.15
CA TRP A 179 13.11 1.58 -18.58
C TRP A 179 14.18 2.04 -17.58
N ARG A 180 15.10 1.16 -17.19
CA ARG A 180 16.19 1.51 -16.25
C ARG A 180 17.01 2.72 -16.69
N LEU A 181 17.17 2.91 -18.00
CA LEU A 181 18.00 3.98 -18.57
C LEU A 181 17.34 5.35 -18.39
N ASP A 182 16.03 5.35 -18.16
CA ASP A 182 15.20 6.53 -17.92
C ASP A 182 15.13 6.88 -16.44
N ALA A 183 15.77 6.09 -15.56
CA ALA A 183 15.82 6.37 -14.13
C ALA A 183 16.54 7.71 -13.86
N PRO A 184 15.92 8.64 -13.10
CA PRO A 184 16.54 9.91 -12.74
C PRO A 184 17.82 9.72 -11.91
N VAL A 185 18.83 10.57 -12.16
CA VAL A 185 20.11 10.54 -11.42
C VAL A 185 19.94 11.21 -10.05
N ARG A 186 20.59 10.67 -9.01
CA ARG A 186 20.58 11.24 -7.65
C ARG A 186 21.99 11.64 -7.21
N SER A 187 22.12 12.87 -6.71
CA SER A 187 23.33 13.33 -6.02
C SER A 187 23.66 12.48 -4.78
N SER A 188 24.93 12.07 -4.66
CA SER A 188 25.40 11.12 -3.63
C SER A 188 25.39 11.64 -2.19
N ILE A 189 25.21 12.94 -1.99
CA ILE A 189 25.40 13.59 -0.68
C ILE A 189 24.22 13.30 0.27
N PHE A 190 23.05 12.94 -0.27
CA PHE A 190 21.82 12.70 0.50
C PHE A 190 21.03 11.48 0.01
N ALA A 191 21.70 10.55 -0.68
CA ALA A 191 21.07 9.30 -1.09
C ALA A 191 20.90 8.40 0.15
N SER A 192 19.70 7.83 0.36
CA SER A 192 19.51 6.75 1.35
C SER A 192 20.48 5.61 1.02
N PRO A 193 20.99 4.86 2.02
CA PRO A 193 21.98 3.80 1.80
C PRO A 193 21.58 2.78 0.71
N GLN A 194 20.28 2.52 0.51
CA GLN A 194 19.78 1.58 -0.52
C GLN A 194 19.81 2.13 -1.97
N VAL A 195 20.29 3.36 -2.21
CA VAL A 195 20.15 4.08 -3.51
C VAL A 195 21.49 4.29 -4.24
N ALA A 196 22.55 3.59 -3.84
CA ALA A 196 23.92 3.94 -4.22
C ALA A 196 24.45 3.30 -5.51
N VAL A 197 23.68 3.30 -6.61
CA VAL A 197 24.25 2.89 -7.91
C VAL A 197 24.17 4.09 -8.86
N ARG A 198 25.33 4.46 -9.40
CA ARG A 198 25.54 5.67 -10.19
C ARG A 198 25.48 5.37 -11.68
N ARG A 199 24.80 6.24 -12.43
CA ARG A 199 25.05 6.48 -13.86
C ARG A 199 25.48 7.94 -14.04
N GLU A 200 26.29 8.23 -15.06
CA GLU A 200 26.70 9.60 -15.34
C GLU A 200 25.53 10.44 -15.87
N PRO A 201 25.39 11.72 -15.45
CA PRO A 201 24.35 12.63 -15.93
C PRO A 201 24.55 12.94 -17.42
N ARG A 202 23.49 12.74 -18.21
CA ARG A 202 23.45 12.88 -19.67
C ARG A 202 23.00 14.28 -20.11
N THR A 203 22.27 15.01 -19.26
CA THR A 203 21.73 16.34 -19.58
C THR A 203 22.28 17.46 -18.70
N VAL A 204 22.17 18.71 -19.19
CA VAL A 204 22.57 19.91 -18.42
C VAL A 204 21.70 20.09 -17.18
N ARG A 205 20.40 19.79 -17.29
CA ARG A 205 19.47 19.82 -16.15
C ARG A 205 19.88 18.81 -15.09
N GLU A 206 20.15 17.56 -15.48
CA GLU A 206 20.62 16.54 -14.56
C GLU A 206 21.89 17.01 -13.82
N ARG A 207 22.84 17.60 -14.55
CA ARG A 207 24.11 18.09 -13.98
C ARG A 207 23.96 19.25 -13.02
N ILE A 208 23.06 20.20 -13.29
CA ILE A 208 22.97 21.46 -12.56
C ILE A 208 21.89 21.39 -11.47
N VAL A 209 20.75 20.78 -11.75
CA VAL A 209 19.59 20.73 -10.85
C VAL A 209 19.58 19.41 -10.09
N ASP A 210 19.57 18.27 -10.79
CA ASP A 210 19.26 16.98 -10.17
C ASP A 210 20.46 16.37 -9.40
N ASP A 211 21.69 16.69 -9.79
CA ASP A 211 22.93 16.28 -9.10
C ASP A 211 23.43 17.26 -8.03
N THR A 212 22.73 18.38 -7.83
CA THR A 212 23.07 19.37 -6.80
C THR A 212 21.96 19.48 -5.75
N PRO A 213 22.21 20.15 -4.61
CA PRO A 213 21.15 20.45 -3.64
C PRO A 213 19.99 21.29 -4.21
N LEU A 214 20.13 21.89 -5.41
CA LEU A 214 19.09 22.70 -6.03
C LEU A 214 17.81 21.91 -6.34
N ARG A 215 17.89 20.58 -6.53
CA ARG A 215 16.68 19.74 -6.68
C ARG A 215 15.70 19.82 -5.50
N PHE A 216 16.17 20.11 -4.30
CA PHE A 216 15.32 20.25 -3.11
C PHE A 216 14.71 21.64 -2.98
N VAL A 217 15.21 22.59 -3.76
CA VAL A 217 14.60 23.92 -3.97
C VAL A 217 13.55 23.79 -5.07
N TRP A 218 13.81 22.95 -6.08
CA TRP A 218 13.01 22.82 -7.30
C TRP A 218 12.00 21.65 -7.30
N ASN A 219 11.99 20.77 -6.29
CA ASN A 219 10.94 19.78 -6.13
C ASN A 219 9.69 20.41 -5.48
N HIS A 220 8.54 19.75 -5.56
CA HIS A 220 7.27 20.30 -5.10
C HIS A 220 7.32 20.70 -3.62
N THR A 221 7.90 19.85 -2.76
CA THR A 221 8.10 20.14 -1.34
C THR A 221 8.97 21.39 -1.13
N GLY A 222 10.06 21.52 -1.86
CA GLY A 222 10.97 22.66 -1.85
C GLY A 222 10.31 23.97 -2.28
N ILE A 223 9.61 23.93 -3.41
CA ILE A 223 8.86 25.07 -3.94
C ILE A 223 7.78 25.51 -2.95
N ARG A 224 7.08 24.56 -2.31
CA ARG A 224 6.10 24.88 -1.25
C ARG A 224 6.75 25.60 -0.09
N TRP A 225 7.89 25.11 0.42
CA TRP A 225 8.62 25.78 1.51
C TRP A 225 9.12 27.16 1.13
N LEU A 226 9.71 27.33 -0.06
CA LEU A 226 10.16 28.63 -0.55
C LEU A 226 9.02 29.62 -0.68
N THR A 227 7.87 29.16 -1.17
CA THR A 227 6.66 29.98 -1.30
C THR A 227 6.17 30.42 0.07
N LEU A 228 6.12 29.51 1.05
CA LEU A 228 5.73 29.82 2.43
C LEU A 228 6.71 30.81 3.10
N ILE A 229 8.01 30.61 2.91
CA ILE A 229 9.06 31.52 3.43
C ILE A 229 8.91 32.91 2.81
N ALA A 230 8.70 32.99 1.49
CA ALA A 230 8.51 34.27 0.79
C ALA A 230 7.25 35.01 1.28
N ILE A 231 6.13 34.29 1.44
CA ILE A 231 4.89 34.85 2.02
C ILE A 231 5.16 35.36 3.44
N GLY A 232 5.81 34.56 4.29
CA GLY A 232 6.15 34.95 5.66
C GLY A 232 7.04 36.19 5.73
N TYR A 233 8.03 36.31 4.83
CA TYR A 233 8.90 37.48 4.74
C TYR A 233 8.13 38.76 4.35
N VAL A 234 7.24 38.68 3.35
CA VAL A 234 6.40 39.82 2.95
C VAL A 234 5.48 40.25 4.10
N LEU A 235 4.85 39.31 4.79
CA LEU A 235 4.01 39.60 5.96
C LEU A 235 4.81 40.28 7.08
N LEU A 236 6.01 39.80 7.39
CA LEU A 236 6.90 40.42 8.37
C LEU A 236 7.25 41.87 7.99
N MET A 237 7.58 42.11 6.73
CA MET A 237 7.93 43.47 6.25
C MET A 237 6.73 44.42 6.32
N LEU A 238 5.51 43.95 6.04
CA LEU A 238 4.28 44.74 6.20
C LEU A 238 4.02 45.09 7.68
N VAL A 239 4.24 44.16 8.60
CA VAL A 239 4.11 44.40 10.04
C VAL A 239 5.14 45.43 10.50
N VAL A 240 6.42 45.26 10.13
CA VAL A 240 7.51 46.19 10.49
C VAL A 240 7.26 47.59 9.92
N ALA A 241 6.74 47.70 8.69
CA ALA A 241 6.41 48.99 8.09
C ALA A 241 5.15 49.66 8.69
N SER A 242 4.36 48.93 9.47
CA SER A 242 3.14 49.43 10.13
C SER A 242 3.36 49.84 11.60
N ILE A 243 4.59 49.69 12.12
CA ILE A 243 5.04 50.08 13.47
C ILE A 243 5.80 51.40 13.37
#